data_AF-A0A8H4XQ84-F1
#
_entry.id   AF-A0A8H4XQ84-F1
#
_cell.length_a   1.000
_cell.length_b   1.000
_cell.length_c   1.000
_cell.angle_alpha   90.00
_cell.angle_beta   90.00
_cell.angle_gamma   90.00
#
_symmetry.space_group_name_H-M   'P 1'
#
loop_
_entity.id
_entity.type
_entity.pdbx_description
1 polymer ?
#
loop_
_entity_poly.entity_id
_entity_poly.type
_entity_poly.pdbx_seq_one_letter_code
_entity_poly.pdbx_strand_id
1 'polypeptide(L)'
;MLSSPVKLLGGVENLTFSLGAFSIHDPDATTALQYHYTSPQIAKSAAGVSKVDADSVYRFASVSKMFTAYAGMVLLTDRQWNTPLAKIFPNLAKYEKQGLAQISQWENVTPLSFVSQLGGVAGNSPRSRQGDESVFSR
;
A
#
# COMPACT_ATOMS: atom_id res chain seq x y z
N MET A 1 -0.53 -42.04 -3.15
CA MET A 1 -0.10 -41.10 -2.09
C MET A 1 -0.75 -39.74 -2.38
N LEU A 2 -1.81 -39.40 -1.67
CA LEU A 2 -2.49 -38.11 -1.79
C LEU A 2 -1.60 -37.03 -1.17
N SER A 3 -1.21 -36.03 -1.96
CA SER A 3 -0.51 -34.84 -1.47
C SER A 3 -1.39 -34.15 -0.43
N SER A 4 -0.96 -34.13 0.84
CA SER A 4 -1.71 -33.52 1.93
C SER A 4 -2.04 -32.05 1.62
N PRO A 5 -3.31 -31.62 1.76
CA PRO A 5 -3.74 -30.24 1.50
C PRO A 5 -3.04 -29.18 2.38
N VAL A 6 -2.34 -29.64 3.43
CA VAL A 6 -1.57 -28.83 4.40
C VAL A 6 -0.47 -27.99 3.73
N LYS A 7 0.10 -28.44 2.61
CA LYS A 7 1.21 -27.71 1.97
C LYS A 7 0.78 -26.40 1.29
N LEU A 8 -0.51 -26.25 0.97
CA LEU A 8 -1.04 -25.07 0.26
C LEU A 8 -1.20 -23.85 1.17
N LEU A 9 -1.28 -24.05 2.49
CA LEU A 9 -1.54 -22.99 3.48
C LEU A 9 -0.38 -22.80 4.46
N GLY A 10 0.76 -23.45 4.24
CA GLY A 10 1.93 -23.32 5.11
C GLY A 10 2.40 -21.85 5.21
N GLY A 11 2.63 -21.40 6.44
CA GLY A 11 2.99 -20.03 6.78
C GLY A 11 1.81 -19.17 7.27
N VAL A 12 0.57 -19.51 6.90
CA VAL A 12 -0.63 -18.77 7.33
C VAL A 12 -0.88 -18.98 8.83
N GLU A 13 -0.47 -20.11 9.40
CA GLU A 13 -0.54 -20.39 10.84
C GLU A 13 0.28 -19.41 11.70
N ASN A 14 1.26 -18.73 11.11
CA ASN A 14 2.06 -17.71 11.80
C ASN A 14 1.53 -16.28 11.58
N LEU A 15 0.58 -16.10 10.65
CA LEU A 15 -0.02 -14.81 10.34
C LEU A 15 -1.27 -14.60 11.18
N THR A 16 -1.38 -13.46 11.87
CA THR A 16 -2.65 -13.03 12.46
C THR A 16 -3.47 -12.29 11.41
N PHE A 17 -4.71 -12.70 11.19
CA PHE A 17 -5.58 -12.09 10.19
C PHE A 17 -7.05 -12.20 10.58
N SER A 18 -7.87 -11.35 9.96
CA SER A 18 -9.32 -11.38 10.05
C SER A 18 -9.92 -11.35 8.66
N LEU A 19 -10.98 -12.12 8.44
CA LEU A 19 -11.79 -12.14 7.23
C LEU A 19 -13.22 -11.84 7.61
N GLY A 20 -13.86 -10.95 6.86
CA GLY A 20 -15.28 -10.64 7.04
C GLY A 20 -15.96 -10.62 5.68
N ALA A 21 -17.17 -11.15 5.61
CA ALA A 21 -18.07 -10.94 4.49
C ALA A 21 -19.21 -10.03 4.94
N PHE A 22 -19.72 -9.22 4.02
CA PHE A 22 -20.92 -8.41 4.24
C PHE A 22 -21.90 -8.65 3.10
N SER A 23 -23.17 -8.39 3.38
CA SER A 23 -24.24 -8.45 2.39
C SER A 23 -24.99 -7.13 2.39
N ILE A 24 -25.39 -6.68 1.20
CA ILE A 24 -26.28 -5.52 1.06
C ILE A 24 -27.74 -5.88 1.36
N HIS A 25 -28.06 -7.18 1.41
CA HIS A 25 -29.42 -7.69 1.61
C HIS A 25 -29.63 -8.32 2.99
N ASP A 26 -28.54 -8.57 3.72
CA ASP A 26 -28.56 -9.17 5.06
C ASP A 26 -27.64 -8.35 5.98
N PRO A 27 -28.22 -7.50 6.85
CA PRO A 27 -27.47 -6.70 7.80
C PRO A 27 -26.67 -7.55 8.80
N ASP A 28 -27.19 -8.72 9.18
CA ASP A 28 -26.60 -9.58 10.20
C ASP A 28 -25.34 -10.29 9.68
N ALA A 29 -25.22 -10.45 8.36
CA ALA A 29 -24.05 -11.01 7.71
C ALA A 29 -22.74 -10.34 8.14
N THR A 30 -22.77 -9.03 8.40
CA THR A 30 -21.58 -8.28 8.85
C THR A 30 -21.03 -8.77 10.18
N THR A 31 -21.87 -9.34 11.06
CA THR A 31 -21.44 -9.86 12.38
C THR A 31 -21.33 -11.39 12.36
N ALA A 32 -22.20 -12.06 11.61
CA ALA A 32 -22.24 -13.52 11.55
C ALA A 32 -21.15 -14.13 10.67
N LEU A 33 -20.69 -13.41 9.64
CA LEU A 33 -19.70 -13.89 8.66
C LEU A 33 -18.33 -13.27 8.90
N GLN A 34 -17.87 -13.30 10.15
CA GLN A 34 -16.53 -12.89 10.53
C GLN A 34 -15.72 -14.08 11.03
N TYR A 35 -14.45 -14.11 10.65
CA TYR A 35 -13.47 -15.10 11.11
C TYR A 35 -12.19 -14.37 11.52
N HIS A 36 -11.73 -14.61 12.74
CA HIS A 36 -10.55 -13.99 13.31
C HIS A 36 -9.57 -15.07 13.74
N TYR A 37 -8.35 -15.02 13.20
CA TYR A 37 -7.29 -15.94 13.55
C TYR A 37 -6.16 -15.19 14.25
N THR A 38 -5.94 -15.54 15.52
CA THR A 38 -4.81 -15.05 16.31
C THR A 38 -3.68 -16.06 16.22
N SER A 39 -2.56 -15.66 15.62
CA SER A 39 -1.38 -16.52 15.54
C SER A 39 -0.70 -16.69 16.91
N PRO A 40 0.04 -17.79 17.14
CA PRO A 40 0.66 -18.05 18.45
C PRO A 40 1.60 -16.95 18.95
N GLN A 41 2.21 -16.20 18.03
CA GLN A 41 3.08 -15.07 18.36
C GLN A 41 2.30 -13.91 18.97
N ILE A 42 1.17 -13.53 18.38
CA ILE A 42 0.31 -12.46 18.90
C ILE A 42 -0.38 -12.91 20.19
N ALA A 43 -0.81 -14.17 20.26
CA ALA A 43 -1.40 -14.74 21.47
C ALA A 43 -0.49 -14.67 22.71
N LYS A 44 0.82 -14.64 22.50
CA LYS A 44 1.85 -14.53 23.55
C LYS A 44 2.45 -13.14 23.65
N SER A 45 1.88 -12.13 22.98
CA SER A 45 2.39 -10.77 23.04
C SER A 45 2.26 -10.20 24.46
N ALA A 46 3.36 -9.61 24.95
CA ALA A 46 3.38 -8.96 26.27
C ALA A 46 2.75 -7.56 26.27
N ALA A 47 2.53 -6.97 25.09
CA ALA A 47 1.96 -5.63 24.94
C ALA A 47 1.01 -5.57 23.73
N GLY A 48 -0.02 -4.75 23.84
CA GLY A 48 -1.04 -4.59 22.79
C GLY A 48 -2.10 -5.70 22.81
N VAL A 49 -2.51 -6.16 21.63
CA VAL A 49 -3.58 -7.14 21.45
C VAL A 49 -3.02 -8.56 21.57
N SER A 50 -3.62 -9.39 22.43
CA SER A 50 -3.30 -10.82 22.58
C SER A 50 -4.36 -11.75 22.00
N LYS A 51 -5.49 -11.22 21.54
CA LYS A 51 -6.53 -11.94 20.82
C LYS A 51 -7.20 -10.97 19.85
N VAL A 52 -7.26 -11.33 18.58
CA VAL A 52 -7.96 -10.50 17.59
C VAL A 52 -9.44 -10.85 17.49
N ASP A 53 -10.23 -9.82 17.19
CA ASP A 53 -11.68 -9.79 17.06
C ASP A 53 -12.13 -8.67 16.10
N ALA A 54 -13.43 -8.41 16.05
CA ALA A 54 -14.05 -7.41 15.19
C ALA A 54 -13.53 -5.97 15.42
N ASP A 55 -13.09 -5.66 16.64
CA ASP A 55 -12.65 -4.32 17.06
C ASP A 55 -11.13 -4.14 16.94
N SER A 56 -10.43 -5.17 16.47
CA SER A 56 -8.97 -5.16 16.35
C SER A 56 -8.48 -4.22 15.25
N VAL A 57 -7.50 -3.38 15.58
CA VAL A 57 -6.92 -2.39 14.66
C VAL A 57 -5.68 -2.94 13.96
N TYR A 58 -5.69 -2.97 12.63
CA TYR A 58 -4.59 -3.47 11.80
C TYR A 58 -3.81 -2.35 11.12
N ARG A 59 -2.49 -2.53 10.99
CA ARG A 59 -1.65 -1.67 10.14
C ARG A 59 -1.79 -2.11 8.68
N PHE A 60 -2.47 -1.29 7.88
CA PHE A 60 -2.68 -1.57 6.45
C PHE A 60 -1.48 -1.23 5.54
N ALA A 61 -0.46 -0.53 6.05
CA ALA A 61 0.75 -0.16 5.30
C ALA A 61 0.42 0.30 3.87
N SER A 62 0.98 -0.31 2.82
CA SER A 62 0.75 0.10 1.43
C SER A 62 -0.68 -0.11 0.91
N VAL A 63 -1.51 -0.93 1.56
CA VAL A 63 -2.94 -1.10 1.19
C VAL A 63 -3.70 0.23 1.35
N SER A 64 -3.23 1.12 2.23
CA SER A 64 -3.77 2.48 2.38
C SER A 64 -3.86 3.28 1.08
N LYS A 65 -2.99 2.99 0.10
CA LYS A 65 -2.97 3.69 -1.20
C LYS A 65 -4.26 3.49 -2.00
N MET A 66 -4.97 2.38 -1.79
CA MET A 66 -6.25 2.13 -2.47
C MET A 66 -7.29 3.17 -2.07
N PHE A 67 -7.37 3.53 -0.78
CA PHE A 67 -8.25 4.59 -0.31
C PHE A 67 -7.84 5.96 -0.87
N THR A 68 -6.54 6.22 -0.98
CA THR A 68 -6.04 7.45 -1.63
C THR A 68 -6.42 7.52 -3.11
N ALA A 69 -6.29 6.42 -3.85
CA ALA A 69 -6.71 6.35 -5.25
C ALA A 69 -8.24 6.52 -5.38
N TYR A 70 -9.02 5.89 -4.50
CA TYR A 70 -10.46 6.04 -4.45
C TYR A 70 -10.89 7.48 -4.14
N ALA A 71 -10.25 8.13 -3.17
CA ALA A 71 -10.49 9.56 -2.91
C ALA A 71 -10.20 10.41 -4.15
N GLY A 72 -9.14 10.11 -4.90
CA GLY A 72 -8.89 10.72 -6.19
C GLY A 72 -10.05 10.51 -7.18
N MET A 73 -10.62 9.30 -7.24
CA MET A 73 -11.71 8.99 -8.18
C MET A 73 -13.00 9.74 -7.86
N VAL A 74 -13.25 10.01 -6.57
CA VAL A 74 -14.40 10.78 -6.11
C VAL A 74 -14.19 12.29 -6.29
N LEU A 75 -12.97 12.78 -6.09
CA LEU A 75 -12.69 14.21 -5.98
C LEU A 75 -12.15 14.86 -7.25
N LEU A 76 -11.53 14.10 -8.16
CA LEU A 76 -10.90 14.64 -9.37
C LEU A 76 -11.79 14.44 -10.60
N THR A 77 -11.82 15.46 -11.45
CA THR A 77 -12.39 15.36 -12.80
C THR A 77 -11.47 14.59 -13.75
N ASP A 78 -12.01 14.05 -14.84
CA ASP A 78 -11.24 13.36 -15.89
C ASP A 78 -10.07 14.21 -16.44
N ARG A 79 -10.27 15.52 -16.53
CA ARG A 79 -9.21 16.46 -16.94
C ARG A 79 -8.09 16.53 -15.90
N GLN A 80 -8.42 16.58 -14.62
CA GLN A 80 -7.43 16.69 -13.54
C GLN A 80 -6.58 15.43 -13.43
N TRP A 81 -7.16 14.24 -13.66
CA TRP A 81 -6.43 12.97 -13.72
C TRP A 81 -5.26 12.96 -14.72
N ASN A 82 -5.42 13.71 -15.82
CA ASN A 82 -4.46 13.81 -16.91
C ASN A 82 -3.66 15.13 -16.90
N THR A 83 -3.88 15.99 -15.90
CA THR A 83 -3.14 17.24 -15.78
C THR A 83 -1.79 16.98 -15.08
N PRO A 84 -0.66 17.47 -15.60
CA PRO A 84 0.63 17.32 -14.93
C PRO A 84 0.63 17.88 -13.50
N LEU A 85 1.28 17.16 -12.59
CA LEU A 85 1.38 17.53 -11.18
C LEU A 85 2.07 18.88 -10.99
N ALA A 86 3.07 19.22 -11.82
CA ALA A 86 3.69 20.54 -11.79
C ALA A 86 2.71 21.70 -12.04
N LYS A 87 1.62 21.48 -12.78
CA LYS A 87 0.57 22.50 -13.00
C LYS A 87 -0.35 22.66 -11.80
N ILE A 88 -0.53 21.60 -11.01
CA ILE A 88 -1.38 21.58 -9.80
C ILE A 88 -0.57 22.07 -8.59
N PHE A 89 0.69 21.64 -8.49
CA PHE A 89 1.62 21.94 -7.41
C PHE A 89 2.87 22.62 -7.98
N PRO A 90 2.86 23.95 -8.19
CA PRO A 90 3.92 24.66 -8.91
C PRO A 90 5.29 24.60 -8.23
N ASN A 91 5.35 24.23 -6.94
CA ASN A 91 6.60 24.02 -6.24
C ASN A 91 7.38 22.80 -6.74
N LEU A 92 6.71 21.79 -7.33
CA LEU A 92 7.38 20.63 -7.91
C LEU A 92 8.28 21.02 -9.09
N ALA A 93 7.81 21.95 -9.94
CA ALA A 93 8.61 22.51 -11.03
C ALA A 93 9.83 23.30 -10.53
N LYS A 94 9.75 23.90 -9.32
CA LYS A 94 10.90 24.59 -8.72
C LYS A 94 11.97 23.61 -8.27
N TYR A 95 11.59 22.48 -7.68
CA TYR A 95 12.53 21.45 -7.23
C TYR A 95 13.25 20.75 -8.39
N GLU A 96 12.57 20.59 -9.53
CA GLU A 96 13.17 20.12 -10.78
C GLU A 96 14.27 21.08 -11.26
N LYS A 97 13.96 22.39 -11.35
CA LYS A 97 14.92 23.43 -11.78
C LYS A 97 16.12 23.59 -10.86
N GLN A 98 15.96 23.28 -9.57
CA GLN A 98 17.04 23.35 -8.58
C GLN A 98 17.93 22.09 -8.58
N GLY A 99 17.66 21.10 -9.44
CA GLY A 99 18.40 19.84 -9.45
C GLY A 99 18.23 19.02 -8.17
N LEU A 100 17.20 19.31 -7.37
CA LEU A 100 16.88 18.57 -6.13
C LEU A 100 15.95 17.38 -6.39
N ALA A 101 15.34 17.34 -7.58
CA ALA A 101 14.44 16.28 -8.03
C ALA A 101 14.97 15.54 -9.27
N GLN A 102 16.27 15.23 -9.33
CA GLN A 102 16.95 14.74 -10.54
C GLN A 102 16.38 13.46 -11.18
N ILE A 103 15.42 12.78 -10.56
CA ILE A 103 14.84 11.52 -11.05
C ILE A 103 13.42 11.72 -11.63
N SER A 104 12.71 12.79 -11.29
CA SER A 104 11.27 12.91 -11.60
C SER A 104 10.95 14.14 -12.46
N GLN A 105 10.45 13.89 -13.68
CA GLN A 105 10.00 14.91 -14.64
C GLN A 105 8.58 15.39 -14.29
N TRP A 106 8.44 16.28 -13.30
CA TRP A 106 7.14 16.66 -12.74
C TRP A 106 6.20 17.35 -13.73
N GLU A 107 6.74 17.89 -14.82
CA GLU A 107 5.98 18.45 -15.94
C GLU A 107 5.26 17.37 -16.79
N ASN A 108 5.65 16.11 -16.66
CA ASN A 108 5.08 14.97 -17.40
C ASN A 108 4.28 14.00 -16.49
N VAL A 109 4.54 14.00 -15.18
CA VAL A 109 3.86 13.12 -14.21
C VAL A 109 2.44 13.63 -13.94
N THR A 110 1.43 12.78 -14.15
CA THR A 110 0.01 13.06 -13.86
C THR A 110 -0.48 12.28 -12.62
N PRO A 111 -1.59 12.68 -11.99
CA PRO A 111 -2.22 11.86 -10.94
C PRO A 111 -2.46 10.40 -11.37
N LEU A 112 -2.84 10.16 -12.63
CA LEU A 112 -3.04 8.82 -13.17
C LEU A 112 -1.74 8.01 -13.19
N SER A 113 -0.64 8.61 -13.63
CA SER A 113 0.68 7.97 -13.59
C SER A 113 1.13 7.68 -12.15
N PHE A 114 0.69 8.48 -11.18
CA PHE A 114 1.05 8.31 -9.78
C PHE A 114 0.31 7.12 -9.13
N VAL A 115 -1.00 7.01 -9.34
CA VAL A 115 -1.80 5.89 -8.81
C VAL A 115 -1.48 4.56 -9.50
N SER A 116 -1.04 4.59 -10.77
CA SER A 116 -0.59 3.40 -11.52
C SER A 116 0.86 3.01 -11.25
N GLN A 117 1.58 3.75 -10.40
CA GLN A 117 3.01 3.57 -10.13
C GLN A 117 3.93 3.72 -11.37
N LEU A 118 3.48 4.48 -12.37
CA LEU A 118 4.21 4.78 -13.60
C LEU A 118 4.81 6.20 -13.61
N GLY A 119 4.71 6.95 -12.51
CA GLY A 119 5.20 8.32 -12.40
C GLY A 119 6.72 8.47 -12.20
N GLY A 120 7.50 7.38 -12.22
CA GLY A 120 8.96 7.43 -12.08
C GLY A 120 9.47 7.82 -10.68
N VAL A 121 8.62 7.78 -9.67
CA VAL A 121 9.00 8.09 -8.28
C VAL A 121 9.38 6.80 -7.55
N ALA A 122 10.67 6.60 -7.33
CA ALA A 122 11.16 5.44 -6.58
C ALA A 122 10.91 5.60 -5.07
N GLY A 123 10.62 4.48 -4.40
CA GLY A 123 10.59 4.43 -2.93
C GLY A 123 11.99 4.65 -2.36
N ASN A 124 12.12 5.50 -1.35
CA ASN A 124 13.39 5.73 -0.67
C ASN A 124 13.85 4.43 -0.01
N SER A 125 14.81 3.76 -0.62
CA SER A 125 15.47 2.58 -0.08
C SER A 125 16.97 2.87 -0.04
N PRO A 126 17.68 2.58 1.07
CA PRO A 126 19.12 2.87 1.18
C PRO A 126 19.96 2.27 0.03
N ARG A 127 19.48 1.20 -0.62
CA ARG A 127 20.15 0.57 -1.76
C ARG A 127 20.13 1.39 -3.05
N SER A 128 19.19 2.32 -3.23
CA SER A 128 19.15 3.14 -4.46
C SER A 128 20.24 4.22 -4.49
N ARG A 129 20.99 4.40 -3.40
CA ARG A 129 22.13 5.33 -3.32
C ARG A 129 23.49 4.66 -3.51
N GLN A 130 23.58 3.33 -3.32
CA GLN A 130 24.86 2.64 -3.23
C GLN A 130 25.28 1.91 -4.52
N GLY A 131 24.41 1.88 -5.53
CA GLY A 131 24.69 1.25 -6.83
C GLY A 131 25.56 2.09 -7.78
N ASP A 132 25.57 3.42 -7.62
CA ASP A 132 26.22 4.32 -8.59
C ASP A 132 27.67 4.69 -8.23
N GLU A 133 28.08 4.54 -6.97
CA GLU A 133 29.46 4.87 -6.56
C GLU A 133 30.47 3.73 -6.78
N SER A 134 30.01 2.47 -6.92
CA SER A 134 30.91 1.32 -7.10
C SER A 134 31.34 1.06 -8.55
N VAL A 135 30.77 1.76 -9.54
CA VAL A 135 31.04 1.51 -10.97
C VAL A 135 32.16 2.39 -11.52
N PHE A 136 32.47 3.52 -10.87
CA PHE A 136 33.48 4.49 -11.35
C PHE A 136 34.83 4.41 -10.63
N SER A 137 35.12 3.30 -9.96
CA SER A 137 36.44 3.06 -9.34
C SER A 137 36.98 1.70 -9.76
N ARG A 138 37.43 1.60 -11.02
CA ARG A 138 38.43 0.64 -11.50
C ARG A 138 39.21 1.25 -12.65
#